data_AF-S8DW66-F1
#
_entry.id   AF-S8DW66-F1
#
_cell.length_a   1.000
_cell.length_b   1.000
_cell.length_c   1.000
_cell.angle_alpha   90.00
_cell.angle_beta   90.00
_cell.angle_gamma   90.00
#
_symmetry.space_group_name_H-M   'P 1'
#
loop_
_entity.id
_entity.type
_entity.pdbx_description
1 polymer ?
#
loop_
_entity_poly.entity_id
_entity_poly.type
_entity_poly.pdbx_seq_one_letter_code
_entity_poly.pdbx_strand_id
1 'polypeptide(L)'
;YTIRPFNDHDLTSDPTEARRRKKFNKRLSQLRIAVEHAFGRLKGRFPALRAMHGRKLGDIYRAVEALMIIHNILERRSDDPRRIPRFNGREDRDRDGVRGRAAEEMELWESDDAMYRAGLYRRKQLLDKIIPRV
;
A
#
# COMPACT_ATOMS: atom_id res chain seq x y z
N TYR A 1 0.52 -10.17 7.59
CA TYR A 1 1.77 -10.29 6.81
C TYR A 1 1.77 -9.30 5.63
N THR A 2 2.92 -9.04 5.00
CA THR A 2 3.02 -8.19 3.78
C THR A 2 3.77 -8.88 2.65
N ILE A 3 3.44 -8.56 1.40
CA ILE A 3 4.15 -9.07 0.22
C ILE A 3 5.33 -8.15 -0.09
N ARG A 4 6.55 -8.61 0.23
CA ARG A 4 7.79 -7.89 -0.07
C ARG A 4 8.29 -8.25 -1.49
N PRO A 5 9.09 -7.39 -2.14
CA PRO A 5 9.88 -7.77 -3.31
C PRO A 5 10.81 -8.97 -3.00
N PHE A 6 11.37 -9.58 -4.05
CA PHE A 6 12.59 -10.39 -3.93
C PHE A 6 13.79 -9.45 -3.73
N ASN A 7 14.62 -9.69 -2.71
CA ASN A 7 15.88 -8.94 -2.51
C ASN A 7 17.02 -9.52 -3.38
N ASP A 8 18.24 -9.00 -3.28
CA ASP A 8 19.34 -9.48 -4.12
C ASP A 8 19.82 -10.89 -3.75
N HIS A 9 19.69 -11.31 -2.48
CA HIS A 9 19.93 -12.71 -2.06
C HIS A 9 18.82 -13.66 -2.54
N ASP A 10 17.61 -13.16 -2.81
CA ASP A 10 16.53 -13.88 -3.49
C ASP A 10 16.76 -13.98 -5.02
N LEU A 11 17.74 -13.30 -5.61
CA LEU A 11 18.04 -13.44 -7.03
C LEU A 11 18.92 -14.67 -7.26
N THR A 12 18.32 -15.69 -7.87
CA THR A 12 18.96 -16.98 -8.18
C THR A 12 20.04 -16.84 -9.24
N SER A 13 21.06 -17.72 -9.19
CA SER A 13 22.05 -17.88 -10.25
C SER A 13 21.44 -18.34 -11.58
N ASP A 14 20.27 -19.02 -11.56
CA ASP A 14 19.47 -19.26 -12.77
C ASP A 14 18.99 -17.92 -13.38
N PRO A 15 19.41 -17.57 -14.61
CA PRO A 15 18.97 -16.36 -15.29
C PRO A 15 17.47 -16.33 -15.57
N THR A 16 16.81 -17.48 -15.69
CA THR A 16 15.39 -17.59 -16.04
C THR A 16 14.51 -17.21 -14.86
N GLU A 17 14.71 -17.86 -13.71
CA GLU A 17 14.05 -17.51 -12.44
C GLU A 17 14.43 -16.10 -11.98
N ALA A 18 15.67 -15.65 -12.18
CA ALA A 18 16.06 -14.27 -11.89
C ALA A 18 15.29 -13.25 -12.76
N ARG A 19 15.06 -13.55 -14.05
CA ARG A 19 14.18 -12.74 -14.93
C ARG A 19 12.73 -12.77 -14.46
N ARG A 20 12.19 -13.92 -14.02
CA ARG A 20 10.84 -14.03 -13.43
C ARG A 20 10.71 -13.13 -12.19
N ARG A 21 11.64 -13.24 -11.23
CA ARG A 21 11.67 -12.46 -9.97
C ARG A 21 11.82 -10.95 -10.23
N LYS A 22 12.70 -10.53 -11.14
CA LYS A 22 12.83 -9.11 -11.54
C LYS A 22 11.55 -8.57 -12.21
N LYS A 23 10.89 -9.36 -13.07
CA LYS A 23 9.60 -9.00 -13.71
C LYS A 23 8.46 -8.91 -12.68
N PHE A 24 8.47 -9.74 -11.63
CA PHE A 24 7.55 -9.64 -10.49
C PHE A 24 7.79 -8.36 -9.68
N ASN A 25 9.04 -8.07 -9.30
CA ASN A 25 9.39 -6.86 -8.57
C ASN A 25 8.94 -5.59 -9.33
N LYS A 26 9.13 -5.54 -10.65
CA LYS A 26 8.63 -4.42 -11.49
C LYS A 26 7.12 -4.28 -11.42
N ARG A 27 6.35 -5.37 -11.58
CA ARG A 27 4.88 -5.34 -11.45
C ARG A 27 4.42 -4.92 -10.05
N LEU A 28 5.06 -5.42 -8.99
CA LEU A 28 4.74 -5.07 -7.61
C LEU A 28 5.02 -3.58 -7.32
N SER A 29 6.12 -3.04 -7.84
CA SER A 29 6.44 -1.60 -7.77
C SER A 29 5.42 -0.75 -8.53
N GLN A 30 5.02 -1.14 -9.75
CA GLN A 30 3.99 -0.43 -10.52
C GLN A 30 2.63 -0.41 -9.81
N LEU A 31 2.22 -1.52 -9.20
CA LEU A 31 0.99 -1.59 -8.39
C LEU A 31 1.08 -0.72 -7.13
N ARG A 32 2.24 -0.72 -6.45
CA ARG A 32 2.49 0.16 -5.30
C ARG A 32 2.35 1.64 -5.67
N ILE A 33 3.02 2.09 -6.73
CA ILE A 33 2.94 3.48 -7.21
C ILE A 33 1.49 3.89 -7.50
N ALA A 34 0.70 3.02 -8.14
CA ALA A 34 -0.72 3.30 -8.39
C ALA A 34 -1.56 3.43 -7.10
N VAL A 35 -1.30 2.59 -6.10
CA VAL A 35 -1.96 2.65 -4.77
C VAL A 35 -1.50 3.87 -3.98
N GLU A 36 -0.21 4.17 -3.98
CA GLU A 36 0.42 5.30 -3.31
C GLU A 36 -0.14 6.62 -3.88
N HIS A 37 -0.27 6.75 -5.20
CA HIS A 37 -0.95 7.87 -5.86
C HIS A 37 -2.45 7.95 -5.52
N ALA A 38 -3.18 6.84 -5.47
CA ALA A 38 -4.60 6.85 -5.08
C ALA A 38 -4.78 7.40 -3.66
N PHE A 39 -3.95 6.96 -2.70
CA PHE A 39 -3.95 7.50 -1.34
C PHE A 39 -3.38 8.93 -1.26
N GLY A 40 -2.44 9.32 -2.14
CA GLY A 40 -1.95 10.69 -2.28
C GLY A 40 -3.08 11.66 -2.63
N ARG A 41 -3.84 11.34 -3.69
CA ARG A 41 -5.04 12.08 -4.11
C ARG A 41 -6.11 12.13 -3.01
N LEU A 42 -6.33 11.02 -2.30
CA LEU A 42 -7.31 10.93 -1.21
C LEU A 42 -6.93 11.83 -0.03
N LYS A 43 -5.68 11.77 0.45
CA LYS A 43 -5.13 12.65 1.51
C LYS A 43 -5.17 14.13 1.11
N GLY A 44 -4.90 14.43 -0.17
CA GLY A 44 -4.98 15.79 -0.70
C GLY A 44 -6.41 16.34 -0.66
N ARG A 45 -7.40 15.59 -1.17
CA ARG A 45 -8.81 16.01 -1.21
C ARG A 45 -9.44 16.07 0.17
N PHE A 46 -9.00 15.24 1.12
CA PHE A 46 -9.55 15.18 2.48
C PHE A 46 -8.48 15.41 3.55
N PRO A 47 -8.09 16.67 3.84
CA PRO A 47 -7.09 17.01 4.83
C PRO A 47 -7.35 16.45 6.24
N ALA A 48 -8.62 16.14 6.58
CA ALA A 48 -8.99 15.46 7.82
C ALA A 48 -8.26 14.12 8.03
N LEU A 49 -7.90 13.41 6.96
CA LEU A 49 -7.08 12.19 7.02
C LEU A 49 -5.70 12.42 7.67
N ARG A 50 -5.15 13.65 7.60
CA ARG A 50 -3.89 14.01 8.26
C ARG A 50 -4.04 14.24 9.78
N ALA A 51 -5.26 14.29 10.30
CA ALA A 51 -5.59 14.60 11.70
C ALA A 51 -6.35 13.47 12.44
N MET A 52 -6.56 12.31 11.79
CA MET A 52 -7.19 11.16 12.44
C MET A 52 -6.24 10.54 13.47
N HIS A 53 -6.70 10.44 14.71
CA HIS A 53 -5.92 9.88 15.81
C HIS A 53 -6.12 8.36 15.86
N GLY A 54 -5.03 7.58 15.93
CA GLY A 54 -4.99 6.12 15.78
C GLY A 54 -5.77 5.26 16.79
N ARG A 55 -6.60 5.83 17.65
CA ARG A 55 -7.18 5.18 18.85
C ARG A 55 -8.25 4.12 18.56
N LYS A 56 -8.80 4.06 17.34
CA LYS A 56 -9.81 3.08 16.92
C LYS A 56 -9.59 2.70 15.45
N LEU A 57 -8.82 1.63 15.23
CA LEU A 57 -8.42 1.21 13.88
C LEU A 57 -9.60 0.83 12.98
N GLY A 58 -10.65 0.20 13.53
CA GLY A 58 -11.87 -0.14 12.78
C GLY A 58 -12.65 1.08 12.27
N ASP A 59 -12.73 2.15 13.06
CA ASP A 59 -13.39 3.41 12.65
C ASP A 59 -12.56 4.15 11.60
N ILE A 60 -11.22 4.06 11.68
CA ILE A 60 -10.30 4.58 10.66
C ILE A 60 -10.49 3.87 9.32
N TYR A 61 -10.63 2.54 9.30
CA TYR A 61 -10.90 1.81 8.05
C TYR A 61 -12.24 2.23 7.42
N ARG A 62 -13.31 2.31 8.23
CA ARG A 62 -14.63 2.80 7.78
C ARG A 62 -14.58 4.23 7.25
N ALA A 63 -13.83 5.12 7.91
CA ALA A 63 -13.66 6.50 7.44
C ALA A 63 -12.89 6.57 6.11
N VAL A 64 -11.83 5.78 5.94
CA VAL A 64 -11.07 5.71 4.68
C VAL A 64 -11.93 5.15 3.54
N GLU A 65 -12.71 4.09 3.80
CA GLU A 65 -13.63 3.48 2.84
C GLU A 65 -14.73 4.47 2.40
N ALA A 66 -15.40 5.13 3.35
CA ALA A 66 -16.40 6.16 3.07
C ALA A 66 -15.81 7.31 2.24
N LEU A 67 -14.58 7.75 2.55
CA LEU A 67 -13.91 8.80 1.78
C LEU A 67 -13.48 8.33 0.38
N MET A 68 -13.15 7.05 0.17
CA MET A 68 -12.96 6.50 -1.19
C MET A 68 -14.26 6.51 -2.01
N ILE A 69 -15.40 6.16 -1.40
CA ILE A 69 -16.71 6.23 -2.05
C ILE A 69 -17.04 7.67 -2.44
N ILE A 70 -16.87 8.62 -1.52
CA ILE A 70 -17.10 10.06 -1.78
C ILE A 70 -16.13 10.59 -2.84
N HIS A 71 -14.85 10.19 -2.81
CA HIS A 71 -13.88 10.54 -3.85
C HIS A 71 -14.40 10.13 -5.25
N ASN A 72 -14.82 8.87 -5.40
CA ASN A 72 -15.31 8.35 -6.67
C ASN A 72 -16.60 9.04 -7.16
N ILE A 73 -17.44 9.52 -6.25
CA ILE A 73 -18.64 10.33 -6.58
C ILE A 73 -18.23 11.74 -7.07
N LEU A 74 -17.27 12.37 -6.41
CA LEU A 74 -16.76 13.70 -6.77
C LEU A 74 -16.03 13.68 -8.12
N GLU A 75 -15.20 12.66 -8.36
CA GLU A 75 -14.53 12.41 -9.65
C GLU A 75 -15.53 12.26 -10.79
N ARG A 76 -16.60 11.44 -10.60
CA ARG A 76 -17.67 11.25 -11.59
C ARG A 76 -18.51 12.51 -11.85
N ARG A 77 -18.46 13.50 -10.96
CA ARG A 77 -19.11 14.81 -11.11
C ARG A 77 -18.17 15.90 -11.60
N SER A 78 -16.92 15.56 -11.92
CA SER A 78 -15.86 16.52 -12.31
C SER A 78 -15.67 17.65 -11.29
N ASP A 79 -15.83 17.34 -9.99
CA ASP A 79 -15.50 18.27 -8.92
C ASP A 79 -14.01 18.64 -8.96
N ASP A 80 -13.69 19.92 -8.81
CA ASP A 80 -12.33 20.44 -8.91
C ASP A 80 -11.70 20.57 -7.51
N PRO A 81 -10.76 19.68 -7.12
CA PRO A 81 -10.14 19.74 -5.80
C PRO A 81 -9.28 20.99 -5.59
N ARG A 82 -8.93 21.75 -6.64
CA ARG A 82 -8.23 23.04 -6.52
C ARG A 82 -9.08 24.12 -5.85
N ARG A 83 -10.39 23.91 -5.72
CA ARG A 83 -11.31 24.78 -4.96
C ARG A 83 -11.21 24.55 -3.44
N ILE A 84 -10.55 23.48 -3.00
CA ILE A 84 -10.35 23.16 -1.58
C ILE A 84 -9.21 24.02 -1.02
N PRO A 85 -9.42 24.79 0.08
CA PRO A 85 -8.39 25.63 0.65
C PRO A 85 -7.10 24.86 0.97
N ARG A 86 -5.96 25.40 0.53
CA ARG A 86 -4.60 24.81 0.67
C ARG A 86 -4.36 23.50 -0.11
N PHE A 87 -5.26 23.10 -1.01
CA PHE A 87 -4.95 22.05 -1.98
C PHE A 87 -3.94 22.56 -3.02
N ASN A 88 -2.80 21.89 -3.14
CA ASN A 88 -1.71 22.28 -4.03
C ASN A 88 -1.52 21.34 -5.24
N GLY A 89 -2.35 20.30 -5.37
CA GLY A 89 -2.25 19.27 -6.42
C GLY A 89 -0.99 18.41 -6.37
N ARG A 90 -0.18 18.51 -5.32
CA ARG A 90 1.08 17.78 -5.15
C ARG A 90 0.95 16.78 -4.03
N GLU A 91 1.66 15.68 -4.14
CA GLU A 91 1.82 14.73 -3.04
C GLU A 91 2.67 15.39 -1.94
N ASP A 92 2.32 15.13 -0.68
CA ASP A 92 3.18 15.48 0.43
C ASP A 92 4.52 14.74 0.25
N ARG A 93 5.66 15.43 0.40
CA ARG A 93 6.95 14.73 0.53
C ARG A 93 6.81 13.71 1.65
N ASP A 94 7.36 12.51 1.46
CA ASP A 94 7.37 11.47 2.48
C ASP A 94 7.95 12.01 3.78
N ARG A 95 7.08 12.28 4.76
CA ARG A 95 7.47 12.33 6.17
C ARG A 95 7.66 10.89 6.61
N ASP A 96 8.73 10.63 7.36
CA ASP A 96 9.04 9.30 7.89
C ASP A 96 7.78 8.59 8.37
N GLY A 97 7.50 7.44 7.74
CA GLY A 97 6.19 6.83 7.77
C GLY A 97 5.71 6.63 9.20
N VAL A 98 4.60 7.28 9.56
CA VAL A 98 4.10 7.34 10.94
C VAL A 98 3.89 5.92 11.46
N ARG A 99 4.88 5.45 12.25
CA ARG A 99 4.73 4.32 13.17
C ARG A 99 3.74 4.74 14.24
N GLY A 100 2.45 4.66 13.91
CA GLY A 100 1.39 4.96 14.85
C GLY A 100 1.46 3.98 16.01
N ARG A 101 1.29 4.47 17.24
CA ARG A 101 1.29 3.65 18.47
C ARG A 101 0.26 2.51 18.48
N ALA A 102 -0.68 2.48 17.52
CA ALA A 102 -1.50 1.30 17.24
C ALA A 102 -0.69 0.03 16.85
N ALA A 103 0.61 0.16 16.57
CA ALA A 103 1.53 -0.97 16.43
C ALA A 103 2.02 -1.53 17.78
N GLU A 104 1.85 -0.80 18.89
CA GLU A 104 2.25 -1.19 20.25
C GLU A 104 1.15 -2.00 20.96
N GLU A 105 -0.07 -2.09 20.39
CA GLU A 105 -1.21 -2.88 20.90
C GLU A 105 -1.54 -4.08 19.97
N MET A 106 -0.52 -4.79 19.48
CA MET A 106 -0.66 -6.05 18.70
C MET A 106 -0.58 -7.33 19.56
N GLU A 107 -1.04 -7.30 20.82
CA GLU A 107 -0.97 -8.42 21.78
C GLU A 107 -1.95 -9.60 21.49
N LEU A 108 -2.18 -9.92 20.22
CA LEU A 108 -3.07 -11.01 19.77
C LEU A 108 -2.58 -11.72 18.49
N TRP A 109 -1.33 -11.48 18.09
CA TRP A 109 -0.82 -11.83 16.76
C TRP A 109 0.00 -13.11 16.82
N GLU A 110 -0.09 -13.97 15.79
CA GLU A 110 0.86 -15.07 15.58
C GLU A 110 2.29 -14.50 15.56
N SER A 111 3.28 -15.25 16.04
CA SER A 111 4.66 -14.73 16.15
C SER A 111 5.14 -14.15 14.81
N ASP A 112 5.94 -13.08 14.87
CA ASP A 112 6.39 -12.33 13.68
C ASP A 112 7.02 -13.24 12.61
N ASP A 113 7.64 -14.33 13.04
CA ASP A 113 8.19 -15.38 12.19
C ASP A 113 7.11 -16.11 11.35
N ALA A 114 5.95 -16.44 11.92
CA ALA A 114 4.81 -17.01 11.19
C ALA A 114 4.25 -16.01 10.16
N MET A 115 4.06 -14.75 10.57
CA MET A 115 3.67 -13.65 9.68
C MET A 115 4.67 -13.46 8.53
N TYR A 116 5.96 -13.53 8.80
CA TYR A 116 7.01 -13.41 7.79
C TYR A 116 7.02 -14.61 6.82
N ARG A 117 6.97 -15.84 7.34
CA ARG A 117 6.91 -17.09 6.56
C ARG A 117 5.68 -17.12 5.64
N ALA A 118 4.51 -16.71 6.14
CA ALA A 118 3.28 -16.59 5.35
C ALA A 118 3.43 -15.59 4.18
N GLY A 119 4.07 -14.44 4.43
CA GLY A 119 4.39 -13.46 3.39
C GLY A 119 5.32 -14.02 2.30
N LEU A 120 6.38 -14.76 2.69
CA LEU A 120 7.30 -15.41 1.74
C LEU A 120 6.62 -16.50 0.91
N TYR A 121 5.77 -17.34 1.53
CA TYR A 121 5.02 -18.37 0.84
C TYR A 121 4.02 -17.77 -0.15
N ARG A 122 3.26 -16.75 0.27
CA ARG A 122 2.32 -16.04 -0.61
C ARG A 122 3.02 -15.30 -1.76
N ARG A 123 4.22 -14.76 -1.53
CA ARG A 123 5.08 -14.17 -2.59
C ARG A 123 5.42 -15.20 -3.68
N LYS A 124 5.75 -16.44 -3.31
CA LYS A 124 6.00 -17.54 -4.27
C LYS A 124 4.73 -17.89 -5.06
N GLN A 125 3.60 -18.14 -4.37
CA GLN A 125 2.31 -18.39 -5.03
C GLN A 125 1.92 -17.29 -6.04
N LEU A 126 2.14 -16.02 -5.68
CA LEU A 126 1.84 -14.89 -6.56
C LEU A 126 2.82 -14.79 -7.73
N LEU A 127 4.11 -15.10 -7.56
CA LEU A 127 5.06 -15.20 -8.67
C LEU A 127 4.58 -16.22 -9.70
N ASP A 128 4.28 -17.44 -9.26
CA ASP A 128 3.89 -18.53 -10.16
C ASP A 128 2.52 -18.30 -10.82
N LYS A 129 1.56 -17.66 -10.14
CA LYS A 129 0.27 -17.28 -10.74
C LYS A 129 0.35 -16.10 -11.72
N ILE A 130 1.20 -15.10 -11.46
CA ILE A 130 1.26 -13.85 -12.25
C ILE A 130 2.28 -13.95 -13.40
N ILE A 131 3.30 -14.80 -13.26
CA ILE A 131 4.37 -15.04 -14.21
C ILE A 131 4.70 -16.54 -14.17
N PRO A 132 3.89 -17.42 -14.79
CA PRO A 132 4.13 -18.86 -14.75
C PRO A 132 5.52 -19.25 -15.28
N ARG A 133 5.94 -20.49 -14.99
CA ARG A 133 7.07 -21.10 -15.68
C ARG A 133 6.62 -21.46 -17.11
N VAL A 134 7.57 -21.39 -18.03
CA VAL A 134 7.46 -21.92 -19.40
C VAL A 134 8.15 -23.27 -19.39
#